data_AF-A0A9P5H9L8-F1
#
_entry.id   AF-A0A9P5H9L8-F1
#
_cell.length_a   1.000
_cell.length_b   1.000
_cell.length_c   1.000
_cell.angle_alpha   90.00
_cell.angle_beta   90.00
_cell.angle_gamma   90.00
#
_symmetry.space_group_name_H-M   'P 1'
#
loop_
_entity.id
_entity.type
_entity.pdbx_description
1 polymer ?
#
loop_
_entity_poly.entity_id
_entity_poly.type
_entity_poly.pdbx_seq_one_letter_code
_entity_poly.pdbx_strand_id
1 'polypeptide(L)' 'MAQGYAIFIGLVVIAALCAASWFFSPKGENQVLWRSSLILAIVSCYLMWALTFLAQLNPLIAPRRSDLRESFLE' A
#
# COMPACT_ATOMS: atom_id res chain seq x y z
N MET A 1 15.64 -2.27 -5.82
CA MET A 1 15.89 -1.94 -4.40
C MET A 1 14.72 -1.10 -3.89
N ALA A 2 14.14 -1.47 -2.76
CA ALA A 2 13.12 -0.67 -2.10
C ALA A 2 13.74 0.68 -1.69
N GLN A 3 13.29 1.76 -2.33
CA GLN A 3 13.71 3.13 -2.04
C GLN A 3 12.58 3.81 -1.27
N GLY A 4 12.91 4.62 -0.26
CA GLY A 4 11.90 5.35 0.53
C GLY A 4 10.93 6.19 -0.32
N TYR A 5 11.37 6.58 -1.52
CA TYR A 5 10.55 7.29 -2.52
C TYR A 5 9.31 6.51 -3.00
N ALA A 6 9.30 5.17 -2.90
CA ALA A 6 8.15 4.35 -3.29
C ALA A 6 6.88 4.71 -2.51
N ILE A 7 7.02 5.10 -1.24
CA ILE A 7 5.90 5.53 -0.40
C ILE A 7 5.28 6.81 -0.95
N PHE A 8 6.09 7.80 -1.32
CA PHE A 8 5.61 9.07 -1.87
C PHE A 8 4.94 8.89 -3.22
N ILE A 9 5.50 8.04 -4.10
CA ILE A 9 4.89 7.72 -5.39
C ILE A 9 3.53 7.05 -5.17
N GLY A 10 3.46 6.06 -4.27
CA GLY A 10 2.21 5.42 -3.89
C GLY A 10 1.18 6.43 -3.36
N LEU A 11 1.61 7.34 -2.47
CA LEU A 11 0.73 8.38 -1.91
C LEU A 11 0.13 9.29 -2.98
N VAL A 12 0.91 9.70 -3.99
CA VAL A 12 0.43 10.52 -5.11
C VAL A 12 -0.61 9.75 -5.94
N VAL A 13 -0.34 8.48 -6.25
CA VAL A 13 -1.29 7.62 -7.00
C VAL A 13 -2.59 7.46 -6.23
N ILE A 14 -2.52 7.19 -4.94
CA ILE A 14 -3.69 7.01 -4.08
C ILE A 14 -4.48 8.32 -3.95
N ALA A 15 -3.82 9.45 -3.76
CA ALA A 15 -4.48 10.76 -3.73
C ALA A 15 -5.22 11.04 -5.05
N ALA A 16 -4.62 10.72 -6.20
CA ALA A 16 -5.27 10.84 -7.50
C ALA A 16 -6.50 9.92 -7.64
N LEU A 17 -6.42 8.67 -7.15
CA LEU A 17 -7.55 7.75 -7.14
C LEU A 17 -8.68 8.20 -6.20
N CYS A 18 -8.36 8.79 -5.05
CA CYS A 18 -9.34 9.39 -4.15
C CYS A 18 -10.04 10.59 -4.81
N ALA A 19 -9.28 11.46 -5.49
CA ALA A 19 -9.85 12.57 -6.26
C ALA A 19 -10.74 12.06 -7.40
N ALA A 20 -10.29 11.05 -8.15
CA ALA A 20 -11.08 10.41 -9.20
C ALA A 20 -12.38 9.82 -8.64
N SER A 21 -12.31 9.11 -7.51
CA SER A 21 -13.49 8.57 -6.82
C SER A 21 -14.49 9.67 -6.44
N TRP A 22 -14.01 10.84 -6.03
CA TRP A 22 -14.86 11.97 -5.69
C TRP A 22 -15.57 12.58 -6.90
N PHE A 23 -14.83 12.84 -7.99
CA PHE A 23 -15.35 13.53 -9.18
C PHE A 23 -16.14 12.62 -10.12
N PHE A 24 -15.73 11.35 -10.27
CA PHE A 24 -16.37 10.39 -11.17
C PHE A 24 -17.45 9.52 -10.51
N SER A 25 -17.77 9.74 -9.22
CA SER A 25 -18.87 9.03 -8.57
C SER A 25 -20.23 9.37 -9.24
N PRO A 26 -21.05 8.36 -9.55
CA PRO A 26 -22.33 8.56 -10.22
C PRO A 26 -23.24 9.46 -9.37
N LYS A 27 -23.93 10.40 -10.04
CA LYS A 27 -24.90 11.28 -9.40
C LYS A 27 -26.18 10.49 -9.14
N GLY A 28 -26.65 10.46 -7.90
CA GLY A 28 -27.83 9.72 -7.48
C GLY A 28 -27.90 9.61 -5.96
N GLU A 29 -28.92 8.91 -5.46
CA GLU A 29 -29.16 8.73 -4.01
C GLU A 29 -27.97 8.07 -3.30
N ASN A 30 -27.30 7.14 -3.97
CA ASN A 30 -26.15 6.41 -3.43
C ASN A 30 -24.79 7.13 -3.64
N GLN A 31 -24.77 8.39 -4.07
CA GLN A 31 -23.52 9.08 -4.40
C GLN A 31 -22.55 9.16 -3.20
N VAL A 32 -23.07 9.46 -2.01
CA VAL A 32 -22.24 9.53 -0.79
C VAL A 32 -21.68 8.16 -0.43
N LEU A 33 -22.49 7.10 -0.58
CA LEU A 33 -22.07 5.72 -0.35
C LEU A 33 -20.93 5.32 -1.29
N TRP A 34 -21.03 5.65 -2.58
CA TRP A 34 -19.96 5.40 -3.55
C TRP A 34 -18.67 6.15 -3.18
N ARG A 35 -18.76 7.45 -2.86
CA ARG A 35 -17.60 8.26 -2.51
C ARG A 35 -16.90 7.74 -1.25
N SER A 36 -17.65 7.48 -0.19
CA SER A 36 -17.08 7.08 1.09
C SER A 36 -16.52 5.66 1.06
N SER A 37 -17.22 4.70 0.45
CA SER A 37 -16.77 3.31 0.36
C SER A 37 -15.48 3.16 -0.47
N LEU A 38 -15.41 3.82 -1.63
CA LEU A 38 -14.22 3.77 -2.49
C LEU A 38 -13.01 4.42 -1.79
N ILE A 39 -13.17 5.64 -1.27
CA ILE A 39 -12.06 6.36 -0.61
C ILE A 39 -11.58 5.57 0.61
N LEU A 40 -12.48 5.04 1.43
CA LEU A 40 -12.12 4.26 2.61
C LEU A 40 -11.35 2.99 2.24
N ALA A 41 -11.80 2.25 1.24
CA ALA A 41 -11.12 1.04 0.78
C ALA A 41 -9.72 1.34 0.24
N ILE A 42 -9.59 2.34 -0.63
CA ILE A 42 -8.31 2.75 -1.22
C ILE A 42 -7.30 3.16 -0.14
N VAL A 43 -7.72 3.99 0.82
CA VAL A 43 -6.84 4.45 1.92
C VAL A 43 -6.45 3.28 2.83
N SER A 44 -7.40 2.39 3.16
CA SER A 44 -7.13 1.24 4.02
C SER A 44 -6.11 0.28 3.40
N CYS A 45 -6.27 -0.04 2.10
CA CYS A 45 -5.31 -0.86 1.37
C CYS A 45 -3.92 -0.20 1.31
N TYR A 46 -3.86 1.10 1.08
CA TYR A 46 -2.59 1.84 1.06
C TYR A 46 -1.90 1.82 2.42
N LEU A 47 -2.63 2.06 3.52
CA LEU A 47 -2.06 2.06 4.86
C LEU A 47 -1.50 0.69 5.23
N MET A 48 -2.22 -0.40 4.96
CA MET A 48 -1.73 -1.76 5.18
C MET A 48 -0.41 -2.02 4.44
N TRP A 49 -0.35 -1.65 3.16
CA TRP A 49 0.86 -1.78 2.35
C TRP A 49 2.01 -0.88 2.86
N ALA A 50 1.73 0.39 3.14
CA ALA A 50 2.76 1.35 3.53
C ALA A 50 3.39 0.99 4.88
N LEU A 51 2.59 0.54 5.84
CA LEU A 51 3.07 0.11 7.16
C LEU A 51 3.96 -1.13 7.06
N THR A 52 3.53 -2.15 6.30
CA THR A 52 4.32 -3.37 6.10
C THR A 52 5.62 -3.10 5.33
N PHE A 53 5.60 -2.16 4.38
CA PHE A 53 6.80 -1.72 3.67
C PHE A 53 7.77 -0.95 4.60
N LEU A 54 7.26 -0.02 5.40
CA LEU A 54 8.06 0.75 6.37
C LEU A 54 8.75 -0.15 7.40
N ALA A 55 8.08 -1.22 7.83
CA ALA A 55 8.65 -2.21 8.73
C ALA A 55 9.91 -2.91 8.17
N GLN A 56 10.07 -2.93 6.84
CA GLN A 56 11.19 -3.57 6.16
C GLN A 56 12.26 -2.58 5.65
N LEU A 57 12.01 -1.27 5.69
CA LEU A 57 12.87 -0.27 5.04
C LEU A 57 14.25 -0.12 5.72
N ASN A 58 14.29 -0.16 7.05
CA ASN A 58 15.52 -0.12 7.85
C ASN A 58 15.47 -1.23 8.91
N PRO A 59 15.72 -2.50 8.52
CA PRO A 59 15.56 -3.62 9.44
C PRO A 59 16.66 -3.62 10.50
N LEU A 60 16.27 -3.78 11.76
CA LEU A 60 17.20 -3.94 12.89
C LEU A 60 17.59 -5.41 13.12
N ILE A 61 16.82 -6.33 12.54
CA ILE A 61 16.97 -7.77 12.69
C ILE A 61 17.16 -8.36 11.29
N ALA A 62 18.15 -9.23 11.16
CA ALA A 62 18.39 -10.01 9.95
C ALA A 62 17.78 -11.42 10.08
N PRO A 63 17.29 -12.00 8.97
CA PRO A 63 16.81 -13.37 8.98
C PRO A 63 17.93 -14.36 9.37
N ARG A 64 17.63 -15.26 10.32
CA ARG A 64 18.53 -16.34 10.77
C ARG A 64 17.83 -17.67 10.55
N ARG A 65 18.48 -18.57 9.82
CA ARG A 65 17.93 -19.89 9.47
C ARG A 65 19.03 -20.95 9.58
N SER A 66 18.71 -22.11 10.15
CA SER A 66 19.67 -23.21 10.40
C SER A 66 19.44 -24.43 9.51
N ASP A 67 18.37 -24.47 8.72
CA ASP A 67 17.97 -25.57 7.84
C ASP A 67 18.08 -25.17 6.35
N LEU A 68 19.20 -24.58 5.94
CA LEU A 68 19.43 -24.33 4.51
C LEU A 68 19.53 -25.67 3.78
N ARG A 69 18.86 -25.79 2.63
CA ARG A 69 18.99 -26.98 1.79
C ARG A 69 20.40 -27.02 1.20
N GLU A 70 21.02 -28.19 1.20
CA GLU A 70 22.43 -28.38 0.80
C GLU A 70 22.76 -27.79 -0.59
N SER A 71 21.81 -27.81 -1.52
CA SER A 71 21.95 -27.22 -2.86
C SER A 71 22.18 -25.71 -2.91
N PHE A 72 22.09 -25.00 -1.78
CA PHE A 72 22.27 -23.54 -1.69
C PHE A 72 23.43 -23.15 -0.74
N LEU A 73 24.27 -24.12 -0.33
CA LEU A 73 25.43 -23.89 0.55
C LEU A 73 26.74 -23.60 -0.21
N GLU A 74 26.72 -23.64 -1.55
CA GLU A 74 27.87 -23.34 -2.42
C GLU A 74 28.05 -21.83 -2.67
#